data_AF-A0A1Z9D5I4-F1
#
_entry.id   AF-A0A1Z9D5I4-F1
#
_cell.length_a   1.000
_cell.length_b   1.000
_cell.length_c   1.000
_cell.angle_alpha   90.00
_cell.angle_beta   90.00
_cell.angle_gamma   90.00
#
_symmetry.space_group_name_H-M   'P 1'
#
loop_
_entity.id
_entity.type
_entity.pdbx_description
1 polymer ?
#
loop_
_entity_poly.entity_id
_entity_poly.type
_entity_poly.pdbx_seq_one_letter_code
_entity_poly.pdbx_strand_id
1 'polypeptide(L)'
;MANYRAYRQVRSDQIPSGVVGVDKLQSGVAPRYCVKHIYGHPCYCTPGCCCNWQVPTGVEKVTFELWGAGGNGSGACSCNRCQHFQGAAGGTYNTKTISTTGGCSYSVCAGGVYRCCSRECNGCEGCSSYVNGYNLSNFCAHGGARGCANADWSVVCTSRAWCCVSPGTWGGDFAMAGHQDGFSGHWNCHCTGDINNTCSTGAPFLVASTENQLDQCWIRCGCWTAPYATGGMSAMTTYCGDGHCGQGGQGGSGMVRITYV
;
A
#
# COMPACT_ATOMS: atom_id res chain seq x y z
N MET A 1 -44.08 -2.74 -39.37
CA MET A 1 -44.18 -1.94 -38.13
C MET A 1 -42.82 -1.33 -37.83
N ALA A 2 -42.69 0.00 -37.95
CA ALA A 2 -41.45 0.68 -37.59
C ALA A 2 -41.30 0.69 -36.06
N ASN A 3 -40.18 0.19 -35.55
CA ASN A 3 -39.90 0.19 -34.12
C ASN A 3 -39.46 1.59 -33.69
N TYR A 4 -40.42 2.41 -33.23
CA TYR A 4 -40.21 3.82 -32.84
C TYR A 4 -39.13 4.03 -31.76
N ARG A 5 -38.71 2.97 -31.04
CA ARG A 5 -37.61 3.04 -30.07
C ARG A 5 -36.22 3.21 -30.71
N ALA A 6 -36.08 2.96 -32.02
CA ALA A 6 -34.78 3.07 -32.70
C ALA A 6 -34.43 4.49 -33.19
N TYR A 7 -35.39 5.42 -33.25
CA TYR A 7 -35.24 6.67 -34.03
C TYR A 7 -34.93 7.93 -33.22
N ARG A 8 -35.00 7.90 -31.88
CA ARG A 8 -34.69 9.06 -31.04
C ARG A 8 -33.79 8.66 -29.88
N GLN A 9 -32.54 8.37 -30.22
CA GLN A 9 -31.48 8.36 -29.23
C GLN A 9 -31.11 9.82 -28.95
N VAL A 10 -31.34 10.27 -27.73
CA VAL A 10 -30.87 11.59 -27.28
C VAL A 10 -29.36 11.48 -27.12
N ARG A 11 -28.62 12.24 -27.93
CA ARG A 11 -27.16 12.23 -27.85
C ARG A 11 -26.69 13.16 -26.74
N SER A 12 -25.57 12.83 -26.11
CA SER A 12 -25.04 13.59 -24.97
C SER A 12 -24.68 15.04 -25.30
N ASP A 13 -24.34 15.34 -26.56
CA ASP A 13 -24.06 16.68 -27.07
C ASP A 13 -25.33 17.54 -27.24
N GLN A 14 -26.51 16.93 -27.24
CA GLN A 14 -27.81 17.63 -27.29
C GLN A 14 -28.33 18.04 -25.90
N ILE A 15 -27.66 17.60 -24.83
CA ILE A 15 -28.02 17.92 -23.46
C ILE A 15 -26.95 18.84 -22.88
N PRO A 16 -27.26 20.12 -22.62
CA PRO A 16 -26.31 21.01 -21.96
C PRO A 16 -25.92 20.44 -20.58
N SER A 17 -24.64 20.61 -20.22
CA SER A 17 -24.12 20.09 -18.94
C SER A 17 -24.94 20.58 -17.75
N GLY A 18 -25.27 19.68 -16.82
CA GLY A 18 -26.05 19.98 -15.62
C GLY A 18 -27.58 20.05 -15.81
N VAL A 19 -28.10 19.91 -17.04
CA VAL A 19 -29.55 19.98 -17.30
C VAL A 19 -30.30 18.73 -16.83
N VAL A 20 -29.66 17.57 -16.88
CA VAL A 20 -30.19 16.31 -16.33
C VAL A 20 -29.50 16.03 -15.00
N GLY A 21 -30.11 16.51 -13.91
CA GLY A 21 -29.74 16.15 -12.55
C GLY A 21 -30.29 14.78 -12.15
N VAL A 22 -29.82 14.25 -11.03
CA VAL A 22 -30.27 12.95 -10.47
C VAL A 22 -31.77 12.92 -10.16
N ASP A 23 -32.36 14.09 -9.92
CA ASP A 23 -33.80 14.31 -9.71
C ASP A 23 -34.63 14.06 -10.98
N LYS A 24 -34.02 14.17 -12.16
CA LYS A 24 -34.66 13.94 -13.46
C LYS A 24 -34.46 12.52 -13.98
N LEU A 25 -33.71 11.68 -13.26
CA LEU A 25 -33.50 10.28 -13.59
C LEU A 25 -34.54 9.45 -12.85
N GLN A 26 -35.26 8.58 -13.58
CA GLN A 26 -36.14 7.61 -12.95
C GLN A 26 -35.32 6.73 -12.00
N SER A 27 -35.91 6.33 -10.87
CA SER A 27 -35.24 5.45 -9.91
C SER A 27 -34.69 4.19 -10.60
N GLY A 28 -33.39 3.94 -10.44
CA GLY A 28 -32.68 2.84 -11.12
C GLY A 28 -32.02 3.20 -12.46
N VAL A 29 -32.14 4.44 -12.94
CA VAL A 29 -31.54 4.91 -14.22
C VAL A 29 -30.26 5.72 -14.01
N ALA A 30 -29.95 6.13 -12.78
CA ALA A 30 -28.68 6.77 -12.47
C ALA A 30 -27.51 5.77 -12.49
N PRO A 31 -26.29 6.19 -12.91
CA PRO A 31 -25.11 5.35 -12.85
C PRO A 31 -24.91 4.87 -11.41
N ARG A 32 -24.95 3.54 -11.22
CA ARG A 32 -24.75 2.92 -9.92
C ARG A 32 -23.26 2.82 -9.67
N TYR A 33 -22.72 3.76 -8.90
CA TYR A 33 -21.36 3.68 -8.38
C TYR A 33 -21.24 2.46 -7.48
N CYS A 34 -20.68 1.40 -8.03
CA CYS A 34 -20.41 0.18 -7.30
C CYS A 34 -18.94 0.13 -6.93
N VAL A 35 -18.64 -0.42 -5.76
CA VAL A 35 -17.27 -0.55 -5.26
C VAL A 35 -16.98 -2.01 -4.96
N LYS A 36 -15.83 -2.50 -5.43
CA LYS A 36 -15.29 -3.81 -5.08
C LYS A 36 -13.88 -3.66 -4.52
N HIS A 37 -13.59 -4.34 -3.43
CA HIS A 37 -12.25 -4.42 -2.85
C HIS A 37 -11.68 -5.82 -3.06
N ILE A 38 -10.40 -5.89 -3.41
CA ILE A 38 -9.60 -7.11 -3.52
C ILE A 38 -8.37 -6.90 -2.64
N TYR A 39 -8.18 -7.75 -1.66
CA TYR A 39 -7.10 -7.65 -0.68
C TYR A 39 -6.68 -9.04 -0.23
N GLY A 40 -5.41 -9.18 0.18
CA GLY A 40 -4.92 -10.39 0.83
C GLY A 40 -5.44 -10.51 2.26
N HIS A 41 -5.28 -11.67 2.89
CA HIS A 41 -5.51 -11.75 4.34
C HIS A 41 -4.48 -10.87 5.05
N PRO A 42 -4.82 -10.07 6.08
CA PRO A 42 -3.86 -9.25 6.82
C PRO A 42 -2.90 -10.06 7.71
N CYS A 43 -2.97 -11.40 7.68
CA CYS A 43 -2.15 -12.26 8.51
C CYS A 43 -0.70 -12.30 7.98
N TYR A 44 0.20 -12.78 8.83
CA TYR A 44 1.58 -13.02 8.47
C TYR A 44 1.71 -13.91 7.23
N CYS A 45 2.73 -13.63 6.41
CA CYS A 45 3.12 -14.38 5.22
C CYS A 45 2.07 -14.43 4.12
N THR A 46 1.16 -13.47 4.09
CA THR A 46 0.08 -13.41 3.10
C THR A 46 0.64 -13.30 1.67
N PRO A 47 0.26 -14.21 0.75
CA PRO A 47 0.68 -14.14 -0.64
C PRO A 47 -0.05 -13.03 -1.42
N GLY A 48 -0.91 -12.25 -0.76
CA GLY A 48 -1.80 -11.30 -1.40
C GLY A 48 -3.08 -11.99 -1.88
N CYS A 49 -3.74 -11.39 -2.87
CA CYS A 49 -4.92 -11.98 -3.50
C CYS A 49 -4.98 -11.57 -4.97
N CYS A 50 -5.05 -12.57 -5.85
CA CYS A 50 -5.21 -12.37 -7.29
C CYS A 50 -6.53 -12.98 -7.74
N CYS A 51 -7.27 -12.26 -8.58
CA CYS A 51 -8.48 -12.78 -9.21
C CYS A 51 -8.69 -12.17 -10.59
N ASN A 52 -9.41 -12.89 -11.45
CA ASN A 52 -9.96 -12.30 -12.66
C ASN A 52 -11.29 -11.64 -12.32
N TRP A 53 -11.39 -10.33 -12.47
CA TRP A 53 -12.63 -9.59 -12.30
C TRP A 53 -13.24 -9.29 -13.66
N GLN A 54 -14.48 -9.72 -13.85
CA GLN A 54 -15.27 -9.40 -15.02
C GLN A 54 -16.17 -8.20 -14.74
N VAL A 55 -16.19 -7.27 -15.68
CA VAL A 55 -17.00 -6.06 -15.62
C VAL A 55 -18.48 -6.43 -15.76
N PRO A 56 -19.34 -6.03 -14.82
CA PRO A 56 -20.78 -6.24 -14.93
C PRO A 56 -21.38 -5.56 -16.17
N THR A 57 -22.51 -6.07 -16.66
CA THR A 57 -23.24 -5.45 -17.77
C THR A 57 -23.69 -4.04 -17.42
N GLY A 58 -23.59 -3.12 -18.39
CA GLY A 58 -24.01 -1.72 -18.25
C GLY A 58 -22.95 -0.78 -17.71
N VAL A 59 -21.75 -1.27 -17.37
CA VAL A 59 -20.62 -0.45 -16.96
C VAL A 59 -19.87 0.08 -18.17
N GLU A 60 -19.56 1.38 -18.14
CA GLU A 60 -18.86 2.11 -19.18
C GLU A 60 -17.52 2.67 -18.68
N LYS A 61 -17.36 2.88 -17.37
CA LYS A 61 -16.13 3.41 -16.78
C LYS A 61 -15.74 2.67 -15.51
N VAL A 62 -14.43 2.50 -15.35
CA VAL A 62 -13.84 1.92 -14.15
C VAL A 62 -12.67 2.78 -13.69
N THR A 63 -12.65 3.08 -12.40
CA THR A 63 -11.52 3.65 -11.68
C THR A 63 -10.90 2.56 -10.81
N PHE A 64 -9.62 2.28 -11.05
CA PHE A 64 -8.83 1.40 -10.22
C PHE A 64 -7.94 2.22 -9.31
N GLU A 65 -8.02 1.94 -8.01
CA GLU A 65 -7.12 2.47 -6.98
C GLU A 65 -6.32 1.30 -6.42
N LEU A 66 -5.00 1.41 -6.46
CA LEU A 66 -4.08 0.36 -6.05
C LEU A 66 -3.21 0.86 -4.90
N TRP A 67 -3.01 -0.02 -3.92
CA TRP A 67 -2.00 0.12 -2.88
C TRP A 67 -1.09 -1.10 -2.91
N GLY A 68 0.22 -0.89 -3.06
CA GLY A 68 1.20 -1.96 -2.90
C GLY A 68 1.20 -2.52 -1.48
N ALA A 69 1.82 -3.69 -1.26
CA ALA A 69 2.02 -4.17 0.11
C ALA A 69 3.05 -3.32 0.86
N GLY A 70 2.96 -3.27 2.19
CA GLY A 70 4.01 -2.65 3.00
C GLY A 70 5.26 -3.50 3.07
N GLY A 71 6.41 -2.88 3.30
CA GLY A 71 7.66 -3.61 3.54
C GLY A 71 7.69 -4.25 4.92
N ASN A 72 8.52 -5.26 5.11
CA ASN A 72 8.74 -5.89 6.42
C ASN A 72 9.71 -5.06 7.27
N GLY A 73 9.53 -5.09 8.58
CA GLY A 73 10.50 -4.57 9.54
C GLY A 73 11.78 -5.40 9.57
N SER A 74 12.86 -4.82 10.10
CA SER A 74 14.14 -5.50 10.32
C SER A 74 14.16 -6.28 11.64
N GLY A 75 15.06 -7.24 11.75
CA GLY A 75 15.43 -7.83 13.03
C GLY A 75 16.44 -6.97 13.80
N ALA A 76 16.62 -7.27 15.10
CA ALA A 76 17.78 -6.80 15.84
C ALA A 76 18.94 -7.74 15.53
N CYS A 77 19.67 -7.41 14.47
CA CYS A 77 20.63 -8.30 13.83
C CYS A 77 22.02 -8.30 14.46
N SER A 78 22.29 -7.41 15.41
CA SER A 78 23.52 -7.40 16.20
C SER A 78 23.17 -7.38 17.67
N CYS A 79 23.66 -8.39 18.39
CA CYS A 79 23.33 -8.56 19.79
C CYS A 79 24.43 -7.86 20.64
N ASN A 80 25.68 -7.84 20.16
CA ASN A 80 26.82 -7.22 20.86
C ASN A 80 26.99 -5.71 20.68
N ARG A 81 26.09 -5.02 19.97
CA ARG A 81 26.19 -3.56 19.72
C ARG A 81 24.82 -2.90 19.74
N CYS A 82 24.77 -1.69 20.27
CA CYS A 82 23.61 -0.81 20.15
C CYS A 82 23.31 -0.59 18.66
N GLN A 83 22.05 -0.78 18.26
CA GLN A 83 21.60 -0.56 16.89
C GLN A 83 20.57 0.56 16.85
N HIS A 84 20.63 1.37 15.82
CA HIS A 84 19.53 2.26 15.44
C HIS A 84 18.74 1.63 14.30
N PHE A 85 17.49 2.07 14.16
CA PHE A 85 16.51 1.37 13.36
C PHE A 85 15.81 2.34 12.41
N GLN A 86 15.56 1.87 11.20
CA GLN A 86 14.72 2.55 10.24
C GLN A 86 13.45 1.72 10.08
N GLY A 87 12.28 2.35 10.23
CA GLY A 87 11.02 1.67 10.01
C GLY A 87 10.77 1.32 8.54
N ALA A 88 9.89 0.35 8.32
CA ALA A 88 9.42 0.03 6.99
C ALA A 88 8.41 1.09 6.51
N ALA A 89 8.26 1.23 5.20
CA ALA A 89 7.26 2.11 4.62
C ALA A 89 6.03 1.34 4.17
N GLY A 90 4.90 2.05 4.13
CA GLY A 90 3.69 1.58 3.48
C GLY A 90 3.85 1.46 1.98
N GLY A 91 2.96 0.70 1.35
CA GLY A 91 2.87 0.61 -0.10
C GLY A 91 2.57 1.95 -0.76
N THR A 92 2.97 2.07 -2.01
CA THR A 92 2.63 3.25 -2.82
C THR A 92 1.17 3.17 -3.26
N TYR A 93 0.57 4.32 -3.55
CA TYR A 93 -0.76 4.48 -4.12
C TYR A 93 -0.65 4.81 -5.61
N ASN A 94 -1.51 4.22 -6.43
CA ASN A 94 -1.67 4.61 -7.83
C ASN A 94 -3.14 4.49 -8.26
N THR A 95 -3.61 5.43 -9.08
CA THR A 95 -4.98 5.43 -9.58
C THR A 95 -5.05 5.62 -11.08
N LYS A 96 -6.04 4.98 -11.70
CA LYS A 96 -6.31 5.11 -13.14
C LYS A 96 -7.78 4.96 -13.43
N THR A 97 -8.32 5.85 -14.26
CA THR A 97 -9.69 5.75 -14.77
C THR A 97 -9.67 5.45 -16.26
N ILE A 98 -10.38 4.41 -16.68
CA ILE A 98 -10.49 4.02 -18.09
C ILE A 98 -11.95 3.77 -18.48
N SER A 99 -12.20 3.92 -19.79
CA SER A 99 -13.42 3.42 -20.40
C SER A 99 -13.35 1.90 -20.58
N THR A 100 -14.43 1.21 -20.25
CA THR A 100 -14.59 -0.24 -20.40
C THR A 100 -15.96 -0.55 -20.96
N THR A 101 -16.22 -1.83 -21.24
CA THR A 101 -17.56 -2.31 -21.54
C THR A 101 -17.89 -3.53 -20.68
N GLY A 102 -19.19 -3.77 -20.48
CA GLY A 102 -19.66 -4.97 -19.79
C GLY A 102 -19.15 -6.25 -20.47
N GLY A 103 -18.69 -7.20 -19.66
CA GLY A 103 -18.10 -8.47 -20.13
C GLY A 103 -16.58 -8.46 -20.30
N CYS A 104 -15.94 -7.28 -20.35
CA CYS A 104 -14.47 -7.19 -20.31
C CYS A 104 -13.91 -7.75 -19.00
N SER A 105 -12.66 -8.22 -19.05
CA SER A 105 -11.99 -8.85 -17.90
C SER A 105 -10.67 -8.17 -17.56
N TYR A 106 -10.37 -8.16 -16.26
CA TYR A 106 -9.13 -7.64 -15.70
C TYR A 106 -8.54 -8.65 -14.72
N SER A 107 -7.26 -8.97 -14.92
CA SER A 107 -6.44 -9.64 -13.92
C SER A 107 -6.06 -8.62 -12.86
N VAL A 108 -6.58 -8.80 -11.66
CA VAL A 108 -6.38 -7.88 -10.53
C VAL A 108 -5.63 -8.62 -9.43
N CYS A 109 -4.49 -8.07 -9.01
CA CYS A 109 -3.65 -8.62 -7.96
C CYS A 109 -3.34 -7.58 -6.89
N ALA A 110 -3.77 -7.88 -5.67
CA ALA A 110 -3.31 -7.22 -4.46
C ALA A 110 -2.01 -7.88 -4.00
N GLY A 111 -0.96 -7.07 -3.82
CA GLY A 111 0.38 -7.54 -3.47
C GLY A 111 0.42 -8.29 -2.13
N GLY A 112 1.20 -9.36 -2.08
CA GLY A 112 1.53 -10.05 -0.84
C GLY A 112 2.69 -9.38 -0.09
N VAL A 113 2.99 -9.93 1.09
CA VAL A 113 4.17 -9.55 1.89
C VAL A 113 5.14 -10.71 1.86
N TYR A 114 6.43 -10.43 2.04
CA TYR A 114 7.43 -11.48 2.01
C TYR A 114 7.17 -12.53 3.10
N ARG A 115 7.29 -13.81 2.74
CA ARG A 115 6.77 -14.96 3.49
C ARG A 115 7.50 -15.28 4.80
N CYS A 116 8.49 -14.50 5.20
CA CYS A 116 9.19 -14.69 6.46
C CYS A 116 9.29 -13.36 7.21
N CYS A 117 9.09 -13.41 8.53
CA CYS A 117 9.41 -12.32 9.43
C CYS A 117 10.95 -12.19 9.53
N SER A 118 11.47 -10.98 9.36
CA SER A 118 12.91 -10.74 9.19
C SER A 118 13.67 -10.91 10.51
N ARG A 119 14.80 -11.61 10.49
CA ARG A 119 15.79 -11.63 11.60
C ARG A 119 17.06 -10.87 11.24
N GLU A 120 17.20 -10.55 9.97
CA GLU A 120 18.32 -9.87 9.37
C GLU A 120 18.25 -8.37 9.62
N CYS A 121 19.38 -7.69 9.40
CA CYS A 121 19.45 -6.23 9.51
C CYS A 121 18.52 -5.51 8.54
N ASN A 122 18.11 -6.17 7.47
CA ASN A 122 17.27 -5.60 6.43
C ASN A 122 16.04 -6.48 6.29
N GLY A 123 14.86 -5.87 6.32
CA GLY A 123 13.64 -6.57 5.95
C GLY A 123 13.54 -6.81 4.45
N CYS A 124 12.35 -7.21 4.02
CA CYS A 124 12.00 -7.34 2.61
C CYS A 124 11.06 -6.21 2.19
N GLU A 125 11.17 -5.78 0.94
CA GLU A 125 10.21 -4.85 0.35
C GLU A 125 8.86 -5.53 0.14
N GLY A 126 7.80 -4.74 0.16
CA GLY A 126 6.46 -5.22 -0.14
C GLY A 126 6.34 -5.61 -1.63
N CYS A 127 5.45 -6.56 -1.95
CA CYS A 127 5.14 -6.83 -3.35
C CYS A 127 4.20 -5.75 -3.94
N SER A 128 4.35 -5.51 -5.24
CA SER A 128 3.49 -4.59 -5.97
C SER A 128 2.05 -5.15 -6.14
N SER A 129 1.07 -4.25 -6.11
CA SER A 129 -0.29 -4.53 -6.58
C SER A 129 -0.41 -4.09 -8.04
N TYR A 130 -1.18 -4.82 -8.85
CA TYR A 130 -1.30 -4.49 -10.28
C TYR A 130 -2.66 -4.88 -10.86
N VAL A 131 -3.01 -4.22 -11.98
CA VAL A 131 -4.16 -4.58 -12.80
C VAL A 131 -3.75 -4.60 -14.26
N ASN A 132 -4.13 -5.65 -14.97
CA ASN A 132 -3.92 -5.79 -16.41
C ASN A 132 -5.19 -6.34 -17.05
N GLY A 133 -5.57 -5.85 -18.22
CA GLY A 133 -6.75 -6.30 -18.93
C GLY A 133 -7.13 -5.38 -20.08
N TYR A 134 -8.41 -5.36 -20.39
CA TYR A 134 -8.97 -4.58 -21.49
C TYR A 134 -8.58 -3.08 -21.38
N ASN A 135 -7.91 -2.54 -22.41
CA ASN A 135 -7.42 -1.15 -22.44
C ASN A 135 -6.53 -0.74 -21.24
N LEU A 136 -5.96 -1.69 -20.50
CA LEU A 136 -5.13 -1.42 -19.33
C LEU A 136 -3.94 -2.37 -19.28
N SER A 137 -2.75 -1.85 -19.53
CA SER A 137 -1.49 -2.55 -19.34
C SER A 137 -0.51 -1.67 -18.58
N ASN A 138 0.52 -2.29 -17.99
CA ASN A 138 1.59 -1.61 -17.25
C ASN A 138 1.09 -0.71 -16.10
N PHE A 139 -0.03 -1.07 -15.46
CA PHE A 139 -0.58 -0.32 -14.34
C PHE A 139 -0.36 -1.06 -13.01
N CYS A 140 0.45 -0.47 -12.13
CA CYS A 140 0.76 -1.04 -10.82
C CYS A 140 0.98 0.03 -9.75
N ALA A 141 0.95 -0.41 -8.49
CA ALA A 141 1.41 0.32 -7.33
C ALA A 141 2.54 -0.49 -6.68
N HIS A 142 3.72 0.12 -6.57
CA HIS A 142 4.89 -0.50 -5.94
C HIS A 142 4.69 -0.76 -4.45
N GLY A 143 5.32 -1.83 -3.96
CA GLY A 143 5.37 -2.09 -2.53
C GLY A 143 6.27 -1.10 -1.77
N GLY A 144 6.08 -1.09 -0.46
CA GLY A 144 6.79 -0.21 0.45
C GLY A 144 8.22 -0.66 0.74
N ALA A 145 9.03 0.29 1.17
CA ALA A 145 10.40 0.08 1.61
C ALA A 145 10.48 -0.88 2.79
N ARG A 146 11.55 -1.68 2.84
CA ARG A 146 11.92 -2.49 4.00
C ARG A 146 12.42 -1.67 5.20
N GLY A 147 12.19 -2.15 6.40
CA GLY A 147 12.88 -1.68 7.60
C GLY A 147 14.35 -2.09 7.61
N CYS A 148 15.18 -1.29 8.28
CA CYS A 148 16.62 -1.51 8.38
C CYS A 148 17.09 -1.39 9.84
N ALA A 149 18.15 -2.10 10.22
CA ALA A 149 18.83 -2.00 11.50
C ALA A 149 20.32 -1.84 11.22
N ASN A 150 20.97 -0.91 11.91
CA ASN A 150 22.39 -0.63 11.69
C ASN A 150 23.06 -0.27 13.02
N ALA A 151 24.31 -0.71 13.18
CA ALA A 151 25.16 -0.41 14.35
C ALA A 151 26.24 0.64 14.05
N ASP A 152 26.28 1.19 12.83
CA ASP A 152 27.25 2.19 12.41
C ASP A 152 26.84 3.59 12.91
N TRP A 153 27.69 4.15 13.77
CA TRP A 153 27.53 5.49 14.35
C TRP A 153 27.81 6.62 13.36
N SER A 154 28.35 6.34 12.17
CA SER A 154 28.50 7.34 11.12
C SER A 154 27.22 7.59 10.33
N VAL A 155 26.20 6.74 10.48
CA VAL A 155 24.91 6.95 9.83
C VAL A 155 24.10 7.99 10.60
N VAL A 156 23.89 9.12 9.94
CA VAL A 156 23.12 10.27 10.42
C VAL A 156 21.61 10.05 10.34
N CYS A 157 20.86 10.87 11.11
CA CYS A 157 19.40 11.05 11.05
C CYS A 157 18.91 11.33 9.63
N THR A 158 18.65 10.28 8.84
CA THR A 158 18.20 10.46 7.46
C THR A 158 16.96 9.66 7.23
N SER A 159 15.95 10.34 6.67
CA SER A 159 14.81 9.71 6.06
C SER A 159 15.02 9.53 4.57
N ARG A 160 14.21 8.65 3.98
CA ARG A 160 14.31 8.34 2.57
C ARG A 160 12.93 8.49 1.94
N ALA A 161 12.86 9.29 0.87
CA ALA A 161 11.77 9.16 -0.07
C ALA A 161 12.00 7.86 -0.85
N TRP A 162 11.36 6.78 -0.40
CA TRP A 162 11.51 5.44 -1.00
C TRP A 162 11.30 5.49 -2.52
N CYS A 163 10.31 6.26 -2.96
CA CYS A 163 10.04 6.51 -4.37
C CYS A 163 9.61 7.97 -4.55
N CYS A 164 10.32 8.72 -5.39
CA CYS A 164 9.77 9.94 -5.98
C CYS A 164 8.81 9.54 -7.11
N VAL A 165 7.64 10.14 -7.14
CA VAL A 165 6.62 9.85 -8.16
C VAL A 165 6.48 11.05 -9.09
N SER A 166 6.46 10.79 -10.39
CA SER A 166 6.12 11.78 -11.42
C SER A 166 4.74 11.46 -12.00
N PRO A 167 4.05 12.43 -12.65
CA PRO A 167 2.82 12.15 -13.37
C PRO A 167 3.01 11.01 -14.39
N GLY A 168 2.06 10.08 -14.47
CA GLY A 168 2.17 8.91 -15.36
C GLY A 168 3.01 7.76 -14.82
N THR A 169 3.65 7.91 -13.65
CA THR A 169 4.46 6.86 -13.03
C THR A 169 3.63 5.59 -12.81
N TRP A 170 4.23 4.44 -13.14
CA TRP A 170 3.60 3.12 -13.04
C TRP A 170 2.26 2.99 -13.77
N GLY A 171 2.11 3.74 -14.86
CA GLY A 171 1.00 3.64 -15.80
C GLY A 171 -0.33 4.20 -15.30
N GLY A 172 -0.33 4.94 -14.19
CA GLY A 172 -1.52 5.58 -13.63
C GLY A 172 -1.64 7.07 -13.96
N ASP A 173 -2.81 7.63 -13.69
CA ASP A 173 -3.10 9.06 -13.89
C ASP A 173 -2.53 9.90 -12.72
N PHE A 174 -2.46 9.30 -11.54
CA PHE A 174 -1.90 9.91 -10.33
C PHE A 174 -1.33 8.84 -9.41
N ALA A 175 -0.13 9.09 -8.89
CA ALA A 175 0.57 8.22 -7.96
C ALA A 175 1.07 8.99 -6.75
N MET A 176 1.16 8.31 -5.61
CA MET A 176 1.79 8.81 -4.40
C MET A 176 2.58 7.71 -3.71
N ALA A 177 3.74 8.05 -3.18
CA ALA A 177 4.50 7.15 -2.32
C ALA A 177 4.43 7.63 -0.87
N GLY A 178 4.40 6.68 0.06
CA GLY A 178 4.69 6.98 1.45
C GLY A 178 6.15 7.42 1.60
N HIS A 179 6.39 8.33 2.53
CA HIS A 179 7.73 8.62 2.99
C HIS A 179 8.22 7.45 3.83
N GLN A 180 9.47 7.00 3.66
CA GLN A 180 10.07 6.07 4.59
C GLN A 180 10.68 6.87 5.73
N ASP A 181 10.27 6.54 6.95
CA ASP A 181 10.78 7.21 8.13
C ASP A 181 12.30 7.05 8.24
N GLY A 182 12.90 7.97 8.97
CA GLY A 182 14.35 8.01 9.12
C GLY A 182 14.91 6.89 9.97
N PHE A 183 16.22 6.71 9.88
CA PHE A 183 16.93 6.04 10.95
C PHE A 183 16.69 6.82 12.24
N SER A 184 15.99 6.17 13.17
CA SER A 184 15.66 6.71 14.48
C SER A 184 16.31 5.88 15.59
N GLY A 185 16.85 6.62 16.55
CA GLY A 185 17.03 6.27 17.95
C GLY A 185 16.36 7.40 18.74
N HIS A 186 16.74 7.64 20.00
CA HIS A 186 16.28 8.84 20.75
C HIS A 186 16.66 10.17 20.03
N TRP A 187 16.56 11.35 20.66
CA TRP A 187 16.79 12.67 20.01
C TRP A 187 18.13 12.84 19.23
N ASN A 188 19.06 11.90 19.35
CA ASN A 188 20.36 11.84 18.68
C ASN A 188 20.46 10.83 17.51
N CYS A 189 19.38 10.15 17.12
CA CYS A 189 19.36 9.12 16.04
C CYS A 189 20.34 7.96 16.23
N HIS A 190 20.87 7.84 17.44
CA HIS A 190 21.69 6.75 17.87
C HIS A 190 20.96 6.04 18.99
N CYS A 191 21.25 4.76 19.10
CA CYS A 191 20.78 3.96 20.20
C CYS A 191 21.35 4.53 21.50
N THR A 192 20.45 4.95 22.39
CA THR A 192 20.80 5.25 23.78
C THR A 192 20.36 4.06 24.62
N GLY A 193 21.03 3.84 25.76
CA GLY A 193 20.65 2.78 26.70
C GLY A 193 19.22 2.93 27.26
N ASP A 194 18.58 4.07 26.97
CA ASP A 194 17.32 4.47 27.57
C ASP A 194 16.15 4.28 26.60
N ILE A 195 16.18 4.85 25.39
CA ILE A 195 15.00 4.87 24.51
C ILE A 195 15.37 4.58 23.06
N ASN A 196 14.57 3.75 22.41
CA ASN A 196 14.56 3.58 20.96
C ASN A 196 13.13 3.67 20.44
N ASN A 197 12.93 4.34 19.31
CA ASN A 197 11.66 4.36 18.61
C ASN A 197 11.88 4.16 17.11
N THR A 198 10.84 3.67 16.43
CA THR A 198 10.72 3.64 14.98
C THR A 198 9.30 3.96 14.59
N CYS A 199 9.16 4.76 13.55
CA CYS A 199 7.89 4.97 12.88
C CYS A 199 7.88 4.12 11.61
N SER A 200 6.77 3.44 11.36
CA SER A 200 6.50 2.78 10.09
C SER A 200 5.31 3.47 9.45
N THR A 201 5.44 3.87 8.18
CA THR A 201 4.38 4.64 7.52
C THR A 201 3.28 3.73 6.98
N GLY A 202 2.07 4.26 6.95
CA GLY A 202 0.94 3.69 6.23
C GLY A 202 0.95 4.10 4.76
N ALA A 203 0.18 3.38 3.94
CA ALA A 203 0.00 3.76 2.55
C ALA A 203 -0.90 5.02 2.43
N PRO A 204 -0.66 5.89 1.43
CA PRO A 204 -1.45 7.11 1.24
C PRO A 204 -2.95 6.84 1.17
N PHE A 205 -3.76 7.69 1.82
CA PHE A 205 -5.24 7.59 1.90
C PHE A 205 -5.83 6.36 2.58
N LEU A 206 -5.01 5.40 3.03
CA LEU A 206 -5.52 4.16 3.62
C LEU A 206 -5.24 4.08 5.11
N VAL A 207 -3.99 4.35 5.54
CA VAL A 207 -3.57 4.17 6.92
C VAL A 207 -2.61 5.28 7.34
N ALA A 208 -2.69 5.71 8.60
CA ALA A 208 -1.71 6.59 9.22
C ALA A 208 -0.41 5.84 9.53
N SER A 209 0.63 6.57 9.97
CA SER A 209 1.85 5.97 10.50
C SER A 209 1.58 5.28 11.84
N THR A 210 2.40 4.27 12.13
CA THR A 210 2.41 3.56 13.41
C THR A 210 3.78 3.66 14.03
N GLU A 211 3.84 4.02 15.30
CA GLU A 211 5.07 4.12 16.07
C GLU A 211 5.25 2.90 16.97
N ASN A 212 6.48 2.42 17.03
CA ASN A 212 6.94 1.48 18.01
C ASN A 212 8.02 2.17 18.85
N GLN A 213 7.82 2.23 20.16
CA GLN A 213 8.78 2.79 21.11
C GLN A 213 9.09 1.75 22.19
N LEU A 214 10.32 1.81 22.70
CA LEU A 214 10.82 1.05 23.83
C LEU A 214 11.60 2.00 24.73
N ASP A 215 11.42 1.85 26.03
CA ASP A 215 12.12 2.55 27.08
C ASP A 215 12.65 1.51 28.08
N GLN A 216 13.97 1.50 28.30
CA GLN A 216 14.72 0.57 29.15
C GLN A 216 14.24 -0.88 29.04
N CYS A 217 14.12 -1.39 27.81
CA CYS A 217 13.57 -2.70 27.52
C CYS A 217 14.57 -3.61 26.82
N TRP A 218 14.69 -4.84 27.32
CA TRP A 218 15.61 -5.86 26.83
C TRP A 218 15.49 -6.12 25.33
N ILE A 219 14.29 -6.37 24.83
CA ILE A 219 14.00 -6.54 23.41
C ILE A 219 12.49 -6.37 23.18
N ARG A 220 12.11 -5.73 22.09
CA ARG A 220 10.74 -5.73 21.57
C ARG A 220 10.77 -6.28 20.15
N CYS A 221 10.14 -7.42 19.94
CA CYS A 221 9.92 -7.92 18.58
C CYS A 221 8.88 -7.06 17.86
N GLY A 222 9.01 -6.93 16.55
CA GLY A 222 8.03 -6.27 15.70
C GLY A 222 6.75 -7.09 15.47
N CYS A 223 6.42 -8.02 16.37
CA CYS A 223 5.32 -8.96 16.24
C CYS A 223 3.97 -8.22 16.34
N TRP A 224 3.50 -7.74 15.20
CA TRP A 224 2.21 -7.10 15.06
C TRP A 224 1.55 -7.52 13.74
N THR A 225 0.23 -7.43 13.67
CA THR A 225 -0.52 -7.65 12.42
C THR A 225 -0.71 -6.29 11.77
N ALA A 226 0.11 -6.01 10.75
CA ALA A 226 0.06 -4.75 10.04
C ALA A 226 -1.28 -4.59 9.29
N PRO A 227 -1.95 -3.42 9.38
CA PRO A 227 -3.05 -3.05 8.51
C PRO A 227 -2.61 -3.09 7.05
N TYR A 228 -3.60 -3.18 6.15
CA TYR A 228 -3.36 -3.24 4.71
C TYR A 228 -2.41 -2.13 4.23
N ALA A 229 -1.45 -2.53 3.41
CA ALA A 229 -0.44 -1.67 2.82
C ALA A 229 0.42 -0.87 3.82
N THR A 230 0.42 -1.19 5.12
CA THR A 230 1.27 -0.54 6.12
C THR A 230 2.62 -1.24 6.26
N GLY A 231 3.68 -0.48 6.53
CA GLY A 231 5.00 -1.03 6.84
C GLY A 231 5.01 -1.87 8.13
N GLY A 232 5.79 -2.93 8.15
CA GLY A 232 5.98 -3.79 9.31
C GLY A 232 6.89 -3.15 10.37
N MET A 233 6.63 -3.44 11.64
CA MET A 233 7.48 -2.96 12.74
C MET A 233 8.80 -3.74 12.80
N SER A 234 9.89 -3.04 13.07
CA SER A 234 11.19 -3.68 13.33
C SER A 234 11.27 -4.22 14.74
N ALA A 235 12.14 -5.21 14.94
CA ALA A 235 12.61 -5.57 16.27
C ALA A 235 13.60 -4.51 16.76
N MET A 236 13.57 -4.20 18.05
CA MET A 236 14.41 -3.18 18.64
C MET A 236 14.82 -3.53 20.07
N THR A 237 15.98 -3.07 20.51
CA THR A 237 16.51 -3.23 21.87
C THR A 237 17.13 -1.92 22.35
N THR A 238 17.11 -1.65 23.66
CA THR A 238 17.92 -0.57 24.27
C THR A 238 19.22 -1.09 24.90
N TYR A 239 19.49 -2.40 24.86
CA TYR A 239 20.64 -3.02 25.52
C TYR A 239 21.73 -3.43 24.53
N CYS A 240 22.99 -3.32 24.96
CA CYS A 240 24.16 -3.85 24.26
C CYS A 240 24.68 -5.08 25.01
N GLY A 241 24.76 -6.25 24.37
CA GLY A 241 25.26 -7.46 25.05
C GLY A 241 24.82 -8.78 24.41
N ASP A 242 25.44 -9.87 24.81
CA ASP A 242 25.23 -11.15 24.15
C ASP A 242 23.82 -11.73 24.42
N GLY A 243 23.17 -12.24 23.37
CA GLY A 243 21.89 -12.97 23.47
C GLY A 243 20.60 -12.18 23.17
N HIS A 244 20.66 -10.99 22.54
CA HIS A 244 19.49 -10.14 22.30
C HIS A 244 19.19 -9.99 20.80
N CYS A 245 18.57 -11.00 20.22
CA CYS A 245 18.29 -11.02 18.79
C CYS A 245 16.76 -11.11 18.59
N GLY A 246 16.16 -10.03 18.09
CA GLY A 246 14.72 -9.86 17.92
C GLY A 246 14.27 -10.03 16.48
N GLN A 247 12.99 -10.36 16.28
CA GLN A 247 12.39 -10.55 14.97
C GLN A 247 11.52 -9.36 14.56
N GLY A 248 11.71 -8.88 13.33
CA GLY A 248 10.86 -7.88 12.70
C GLY A 248 9.54 -8.48 12.21
N GLY A 249 8.47 -7.69 12.29
CA GLY A 249 7.17 -8.04 11.76
C GLY A 249 7.10 -7.86 10.25
N GLN A 250 6.04 -8.41 9.67
CA GLN A 250 5.73 -8.21 8.26
C GLN A 250 4.92 -6.95 8.05
N GLY A 251 5.01 -6.40 6.83
CA GLY A 251 4.07 -5.38 6.37
C GLY A 251 2.67 -5.96 6.18
N GLY A 252 1.72 -5.10 5.84
CA GLY A 252 0.37 -5.51 5.48
C GLY A 252 0.23 -5.76 3.98
N SER A 253 -0.65 -6.69 3.60
CA SER A 253 -0.92 -6.95 2.18
C SER A 253 -1.42 -5.70 1.47
N GLY A 254 -1.12 -5.60 0.18
CA GLY A 254 -1.69 -4.60 -0.69
C GLY A 254 -3.20 -4.73 -0.82
N MET A 255 -3.79 -3.75 -1.49
CA MET A 255 -5.22 -3.67 -1.75
C MET A 255 -5.46 -3.12 -3.16
N VAL A 256 -6.54 -3.55 -3.78
CA VAL A 256 -7.12 -2.93 -4.97
C VAL A 256 -8.58 -2.57 -4.68
N ARG A 257 -8.94 -1.31 -4.92
CA ARG A 257 -10.32 -0.83 -4.93
C ARG A 257 -10.73 -0.52 -6.36
N ILE A 258 -11.86 -1.06 -6.76
CA ILE A 258 -12.45 -0.90 -8.08
C ILE A 258 -13.75 -0.14 -7.90
N THR A 259 -13.83 1.06 -8.45
CA THR A 259 -15.07 1.84 -8.52
C THR A 259 -15.55 1.83 -9.96
N TYR A 260 -16.82 1.49 -10.20
CA TYR A 260 -17.34 1.33 -11.55
C TYR A 260 -18.75 1.86 -11.72
N VAL A 261 -19.04 2.38 -12.91
CA VAL A 261 -20.32 2.97 -13.33
C VAL A 261 -20.71 2.63 -14.76
#